data_AF-A0A1G4GUE8-F1
#
_entry.id   AF-A0A1G4GUE8-F1
#
_cell.length_a   1.000
_cell.length_b   1.000
_cell.length_c   1.000
_cell.angle_alpha   90.00
_cell.angle_beta   90.00
_cell.angle_gamma   90.00
#
_symmetry.space_group_name_H-M   'P 1'
#
loop_
_entity.id
_entity.type
_entity.pdbx_description
1 polymer ?
#
loop_
_entity_poly.entity_id
_entity_poly.type
_entity_poly.pdbx_seq_one_letter_code
_entity_poly.pdbx_strand_id
1 'polypeptide(L)'
;MEGAGESARVRMSYNDFILLLSVGYSIGDIFLQWNNFSSCHKPIHVWLVVSFISIVLYRLSHFLAQYLSNDGDDLIIYRRNTPPYYINLLVLCVLFPFFLIWNVVGTVWIYQIIKYTPKCLPRNNHPWFIVLWIVLCYVWILLYLFFILLSLYLEYQARVYERTLMSMQTNDIFTRWSGNIDMMRDYGIFIYRKGLRLKQIESLPYHYIKNVRTESKCSICLNDFQVGECVRTLLLCSHTFHKSCIDLWLVRSATCPNCKSPIASQGVFVNV
;
A
#
# COMPACT_ATOMS: atom_id res chain seq x y z
N MET A 1 -1.17 12.84 35.08
CA MET A 1 -1.13 13.94 34.12
C MET A 1 -1.61 13.40 32.79
N GLU A 2 -2.82 13.78 32.44
CA GLU A 2 -3.53 13.41 31.21
C GLU A 2 -2.71 13.78 29.98
N GLY A 3 -2.43 12.80 29.13
CA GLY A 3 -2.10 13.01 27.73
C GLY A 3 -3.32 12.61 26.91
N ALA A 4 -4.32 13.48 26.88
CA ALA A 4 -5.52 13.30 26.08
C ALA A 4 -5.14 13.18 24.60
N GLY A 5 -5.71 12.16 23.95
CA GLY A 5 -5.51 11.88 22.54
C GLY A 5 -5.87 13.07 21.66
N GLU A 6 -4.88 13.57 20.94
CA GLU A 6 -5.13 14.37 19.75
C GLU A 6 -5.44 13.39 18.61
N SER A 7 -6.70 12.94 18.58
CA SER A 7 -7.26 12.27 17.42
C SER A 7 -7.12 13.24 16.25
N ALA A 8 -6.18 12.95 15.34
CA ALA A 8 -5.98 13.68 14.10
C ALA A 8 -7.31 13.70 13.34
N ARG A 9 -8.03 14.81 13.47
CA ARG A 9 -9.39 14.94 12.97
C ARG A 9 -9.31 14.99 11.44
N VAL A 10 -9.52 13.86 10.78
CA VAL A 10 -9.56 13.75 9.31
C VAL A 10 -10.53 14.82 8.78
N ARG A 11 -9.98 15.84 8.11
CA ARG A 11 -10.75 16.94 7.53
C ARG A 11 -11.06 16.62 6.08
N MET A 12 -12.33 16.74 5.71
CA MET A 12 -12.77 16.71 4.33
C MET A 12 -11.98 17.74 3.52
N SER A 13 -11.39 17.32 2.41
CA SER A 13 -10.57 18.21 1.59
C SER A 13 -11.45 19.26 0.92
N TYR A 14 -10.90 20.46 0.68
CA TYR A 14 -11.58 21.49 -0.11
C TYR A 14 -12.01 20.96 -1.50
N ASN A 15 -11.21 20.06 -2.08
CA ASN A 15 -11.52 19.38 -3.35
C ASN A 15 -12.79 18.52 -3.27
N ASP A 16 -13.08 17.94 -2.10
CA ASP A 16 -14.26 17.09 -1.89
C ASP A 16 -15.53 17.91 -1.83
N PHE A 17 -15.44 19.08 -1.19
CA PHE A 17 -16.53 20.04 -1.16
C PHE A 17 -16.86 20.55 -2.56
N ILE A 18 -15.86 20.90 -3.36
CA ILE A 18 -16.06 21.33 -4.76
C ILE A 18 -16.72 20.22 -5.58
N LEU A 19 -16.25 18.98 -5.44
CA LEU A 19 -16.82 17.84 -6.15
C LEU A 19 -18.30 17.63 -5.78
N LEU A 20 -18.65 17.67 -4.50
CA LEU A 20 -20.03 17.52 -4.06
C LEU A 20 -20.93 18.67 -4.54
N LEU A 21 -20.44 19.91 -4.51
CA LEU A 21 -21.17 21.08 -4.99
C LEU A 21 -21.42 20.98 -6.51
N SER A 22 -20.39 20.65 -7.28
CA SER A 22 -20.50 20.51 -8.74
C SER A 22 -21.44 19.37 -9.15
N VAL A 23 -21.34 18.21 -8.51
CA VAL A 23 -22.25 17.09 -8.73
C VAL A 23 -23.68 17.46 -8.35
N GLY A 24 -23.87 18.14 -7.21
CA GLY A 24 -25.19 18.62 -6.78
C GLY A 24 -25.82 19.58 -7.78
N TYR A 25 -25.04 20.53 -8.32
CA TYR A 25 -25.50 21.44 -9.37
C TYR A 25 -25.91 20.67 -10.65
N SER A 26 -25.07 19.73 -11.11
CA SER A 26 -25.38 18.94 -12.31
C SER A 26 -26.62 18.06 -12.14
N ILE A 27 -26.83 17.48 -10.96
CA ILE A 27 -28.06 16.74 -10.64
C ILE A 27 -29.27 17.68 -10.70
N GLY A 28 -29.17 18.87 -10.11
CA GLY A 28 -30.24 19.87 -10.13
C GLY A 28 -30.64 20.30 -11.54
N ASP A 29 -29.66 20.57 -12.41
CA ASP A 29 -29.90 20.93 -13.81
C ASP A 29 -30.61 19.81 -14.59
N ILE A 30 -30.22 18.54 -14.37
CA ILE A 30 -30.90 17.39 -14.98
C ILE A 30 -32.35 17.28 -14.53
N PHE A 31 -32.63 17.52 -13.24
CA PHE A 31 -34.01 17.47 -12.72
C PHE A 31 -34.88 18.58 -13.32
N LEU A 32 -34.35 19.79 -13.50
CA LEU A 32 -35.08 20.88 -14.15
C LEU A 32 -35.47 20.55 -15.60
N GLN A 33 -34.63 19.78 -16.30
CA GLN A 33 -34.82 19.43 -17.71
C GLN A 33 -35.36 18.01 -17.92
N TRP A 34 -35.84 17.33 -16.88
CA TRP A 34 -36.18 15.90 -16.89
C TRP A 34 -37.11 15.48 -18.04
N ASN A 35 -38.17 16.25 -18.26
CA ASN A 35 -39.19 15.97 -19.29
C ASN A 35 -38.64 16.02 -20.72
N ASN A 36 -37.58 16.79 -20.97
CA ASN A 36 -36.94 16.84 -22.29
C ASN A 36 -36.17 15.54 -22.54
N PHE A 37 -35.47 15.02 -21.53
CA PHE A 37 -34.71 13.79 -21.65
C PHE A 37 -35.56 12.52 -21.69
N SER A 38 -36.79 12.54 -21.13
CA SER A 38 -37.72 11.39 -21.21
C SER A 38 -38.23 11.12 -22.62
N SER A 39 -38.09 12.08 -23.54
CA SER A 39 -38.47 11.92 -24.94
C SER A 39 -37.44 11.13 -25.77
N CYS A 40 -36.28 10.80 -25.20
CA CYS A 40 -35.23 10.03 -25.89
C CYS A 40 -35.50 8.51 -25.84
N HIS A 41 -34.99 7.78 -26.84
CA HIS A 41 -35.14 6.32 -26.92
C HIS A 41 -34.57 5.55 -25.71
N LYS A 42 -33.53 6.09 -25.06
CA LYS A 42 -32.95 5.57 -23.81
C LYS A 42 -32.93 6.66 -22.74
N PRO A 43 -33.15 6.29 -21.45
CA PRO A 43 -33.23 7.25 -20.35
C PRO A 43 -31.82 7.70 -19.90
N ILE A 44 -31.15 8.52 -20.72
CA ILE A 44 -29.78 8.98 -20.46
C ILE A 44 -29.63 9.82 -19.17
N HIS A 45 -30.69 10.53 -18.80
CA HIS A 45 -30.75 11.32 -17.56
C HIS A 45 -30.62 10.43 -16.31
N VAL A 46 -31.26 9.25 -16.31
CA VAL A 46 -31.11 8.25 -15.23
C VAL A 46 -29.66 7.75 -15.18
N TRP A 47 -29.05 7.50 -16.33
CA TRP A 47 -27.66 7.08 -16.40
C TRP A 47 -26.69 8.09 -15.77
N LEU A 48 -26.86 9.38 -16.06
CA LEU A 48 -26.08 10.47 -15.46
C LEU A 48 -26.27 10.54 -13.95
N VAL A 49 -27.51 10.54 -13.47
CA VAL A 49 -27.82 10.62 -12.03
C VAL A 49 -27.20 9.43 -11.27
N VAL A 50 -27.33 8.21 -11.78
CA VAL A 50 -26.72 7.02 -11.15
C VAL A 50 -25.19 7.11 -11.18
N SER A 51 -24.60 7.63 -12.27
CA SER A 51 -23.14 7.83 -12.35
C SER A 51 -22.64 8.83 -11.31
N PHE A 52 -23.36 9.95 -11.14
CA PHE A 52 -23.07 10.94 -10.12
C PHE A 52 -23.16 10.38 -8.70
N ILE A 53 -24.26 9.68 -8.39
CA ILE A 53 -24.45 9.01 -7.09
C ILE A 53 -23.31 8.02 -6.83
N SER A 54 -22.90 7.27 -7.86
CA SER A 54 -21.80 6.31 -7.75
C SER A 54 -20.51 6.99 -7.31
N ILE A 55 -20.10 8.10 -7.96
CA ILE A 55 -18.87 8.84 -7.60
C ILE A 55 -18.95 9.38 -6.16
N VAL A 56 -20.11 9.87 -5.74
CA VAL A 56 -20.31 10.30 -4.34
C VAL A 56 -20.15 9.13 -3.37
N LEU A 57 -20.72 7.96 -3.68
CA LEU A 57 -20.56 6.76 -2.87
C LEU A 57 -19.10 6.28 -2.79
N TYR A 58 -18.35 6.34 -3.89
CA TYR A 58 -16.91 6.08 -3.86
C TYR A 58 -16.16 7.02 -2.94
N ARG A 59 -16.45 8.32 -3.05
CA ARG A 59 -15.74 9.32 -2.26
C ARG A 59 -16.06 9.17 -0.77
N LEU A 60 -17.32 8.93 -0.44
CA LEU A 60 -17.76 8.64 0.93
C LEU A 60 -17.11 7.36 1.48
N SER A 61 -17.03 6.30 0.65
CA SER A 61 -16.36 5.05 1.05
C SER A 61 -14.88 5.29 1.34
N HIS A 62 -14.18 6.05 0.48
CA HIS A 62 -12.78 6.39 0.71
C HIS A 62 -12.57 7.26 1.96
N PHE A 63 -13.43 8.27 2.15
CA PHE A 63 -13.39 9.10 3.36
C PHE A 63 -13.62 8.27 4.62
N LEU A 64 -14.59 7.36 4.59
CA LEU A 64 -14.87 6.45 5.72
C LEU A 64 -13.69 5.50 5.97
N ALA A 65 -13.05 4.99 4.92
CA ALA A 65 -11.85 4.17 5.05
C ALA A 65 -10.71 4.93 5.74
N GLN A 66 -10.48 6.19 5.36
CA GLN A 66 -9.46 7.05 5.98
C GLN A 66 -9.81 7.41 7.42
N TYR A 67 -11.09 7.71 7.71
CA TYR A 67 -11.55 8.02 9.05
C TYR A 67 -11.39 6.84 10.02
N LEU A 68 -11.55 5.61 9.52
CA LEU A 68 -11.38 4.39 10.31
C LEU A 68 -9.93 3.83 10.27
N SER A 69 -9.05 4.38 9.44
CA SER A 69 -7.64 4.02 9.38
C SER A 69 -6.93 4.63 10.59
N ASN A 70 -6.24 3.82 11.39
CA ASN A 70 -5.32 4.33 12.40
C ASN A 70 -3.96 4.61 11.73
N ASP A 71 -3.22 5.61 12.26
CA ASP A 71 -1.89 6.00 11.76
C ASP A 71 -0.99 4.77 11.52
N GLY A 72 -0.71 4.50 10.24
CA GLY A 72 0.21 3.43 9.79
C GLY A 72 -0.40 2.30 8.95
N ASP A 73 -1.73 2.20 8.84
CA ASP A 73 -2.39 1.11 8.08
C ASP A 73 -2.69 1.46 6.61
N ASP A 74 -2.34 2.67 6.15
CA ASP A 74 -2.73 3.24 4.85
C ASP A 74 -2.24 2.46 3.61
N LEU A 75 -1.22 1.59 3.77
CA LEU A 75 -0.60 0.86 2.65
C LEU A 75 -0.95 -0.63 2.62
N ILE A 76 -1.77 -1.14 3.55
CA ILE A 76 -1.90 -2.58 3.76
C ILE A 76 -3.33 -3.06 3.49
N ILE A 77 -3.64 -3.28 2.22
CA ILE A 77 -4.99 -3.62 1.75
C ILE A 77 -5.51 -4.97 2.31
N TYR A 78 -4.66 -5.93 2.71
CA TYR A 78 -5.09 -7.32 2.97
C TYR A 78 -4.49 -8.02 4.20
N ARG A 79 -3.81 -7.32 5.11
CA ARG A 79 -3.03 -8.01 6.18
C ARG A 79 -3.76 -8.11 7.52
N ARG A 80 -4.79 -7.31 7.77
CA ARG A 80 -5.53 -7.31 9.05
C ARG A 80 -7.02 -7.11 8.81
N ASN A 81 -7.87 -7.88 9.49
CA ASN A 81 -9.34 -7.74 9.44
C ASN A 81 -9.78 -6.49 10.23
N THR A 82 -9.30 -5.31 9.83
CA THR A 82 -9.69 -4.02 10.41
C THR A 82 -10.87 -3.42 9.64
N PRO A 83 -11.65 -2.50 10.21
CA PRO A 83 -12.75 -1.84 9.50
C PRO A 83 -12.43 -1.31 8.08
N PRO A 84 -11.26 -0.67 7.79
CA PRO A 84 -10.92 -0.23 6.43
C PRO A 84 -10.78 -1.38 5.41
N TYR A 85 -10.47 -2.61 5.85
CA TYR A 85 -10.44 -3.79 4.98
C TYR A 85 -11.79 -4.05 4.32
N TYR A 86 -12.88 -4.07 5.11
CA TYR A 86 -14.22 -4.35 4.61
C TYR A 86 -14.71 -3.25 3.66
N ILE A 87 -14.32 -1.99 3.91
CA ILE A 87 -14.66 -0.88 3.02
C ILE A 87 -13.93 -1.05 1.69
N ASN A 88 -12.63 -1.34 1.71
CA ASN A 88 -11.87 -1.59 0.48
C ASN A 88 -12.42 -2.80 -0.30
N LEU A 89 -12.84 -3.86 0.39
CA LEU A 89 -13.50 -5.01 -0.23
C LEU A 89 -14.83 -4.61 -0.89
N LEU A 90 -15.66 -3.82 -0.22
CA LEU A 90 -16.90 -3.29 -0.78
C LEU A 90 -16.62 -2.44 -2.03
N VAL A 91 -15.61 -1.57 -1.99
CA VAL A 91 -15.27 -0.74 -3.15
C VAL A 91 -14.80 -1.61 -4.32
N LEU A 92 -13.90 -2.56 -4.08
CA LEU A 92 -13.29 -3.38 -5.13
C LEU A 92 -14.23 -4.44 -5.71
N CYS A 93 -15.05 -5.08 -4.88
CA CYS A 93 -15.92 -6.19 -5.30
C CYS A 93 -17.33 -5.74 -5.70
N VAL A 94 -17.79 -4.56 -5.29
CA VAL A 94 -19.16 -4.09 -5.55
C VAL A 94 -19.17 -2.79 -6.34
N LEU A 95 -18.61 -1.70 -5.77
CA LEU A 95 -18.72 -0.38 -6.41
C LEU A 95 -17.96 -0.34 -7.74
N PHE A 96 -16.72 -0.84 -7.77
CA PHE A 96 -15.86 -0.88 -8.96
C PHE A 96 -16.45 -1.62 -10.15
N PRO A 97 -16.84 -2.90 -10.03
CA PRO A 97 -17.45 -3.61 -11.14
C PRO A 97 -18.78 -2.99 -11.56
N PHE A 98 -19.59 -2.52 -10.61
CA PHE A 98 -20.85 -1.82 -10.92
C PHE A 98 -20.59 -0.58 -11.78
N PHE A 99 -19.68 0.30 -11.38
CA PHE A 99 -19.38 1.53 -12.11
C PHE A 99 -18.76 1.25 -13.49
N LEU A 100 -17.91 0.24 -13.62
CA LEU A 100 -17.35 -0.17 -14.91
C LEU A 100 -18.46 -0.62 -15.87
N ILE A 101 -19.35 -1.52 -15.41
CA ILE A 101 -20.49 -2.00 -16.22
C ILE A 101 -21.40 -0.82 -16.57
N TRP A 102 -21.72 0.04 -15.59
CA TRP A 102 -22.58 1.20 -15.79
C TRP A 102 -21.99 2.19 -16.80
N ASN A 103 -20.69 2.43 -16.79
CA ASN A 103 -20.02 3.32 -17.74
C ASN A 103 -20.05 2.74 -19.18
N VAL A 104 -19.94 1.42 -19.34
CA VAL A 104 -20.14 0.74 -20.63
C VAL A 104 -21.58 0.89 -21.13
N VAL A 105 -22.57 0.70 -20.25
CA VAL A 105 -24.00 0.91 -20.58
C VAL A 105 -24.23 2.35 -21.07
N GLY A 106 -23.66 3.34 -20.40
CA GLY A 106 -23.74 4.75 -20.80
C GLY A 106 -23.19 5.02 -22.19
N THR A 107 -22.03 4.46 -22.50
CA THR A 107 -21.40 4.57 -23.81
C THR A 107 -22.29 3.97 -24.91
N VAL A 108 -22.89 2.81 -24.65
CA VAL A 108 -23.84 2.17 -25.59
C VAL A 108 -25.11 3.01 -25.76
N TRP A 109 -25.66 3.56 -24.68
CA TRP A 109 -26.87 4.39 -24.74
C TRP A 109 -26.64 5.68 -25.52
N ILE A 110 -25.50 6.35 -25.32
CA ILE A 110 -25.16 7.55 -26.09
C ILE A 110 -24.99 7.24 -27.57
N TYR A 111 -24.31 6.16 -27.90
CA TYR A 111 -24.20 5.70 -29.29
C TYR A 111 -25.59 5.48 -29.92
N GLN A 112 -26.51 4.82 -29.19
CA GLN A 112 -27.87 4.60 -29.66
C GLN A 112 -28.65 5.91 -29.85
N ILE A 113 -28.54 6.85 -28.91
CA ILE A 113 -29.29 8.12 -28.98
C ILE A 113 -28.80 8.97 -30.17
N ILE A 114 -27.48 9.05 -30.38
CA ILE A 114 -26.90 9.78 -31.52
C ILE A 114 -27.36 9.15 -32.85
N LYS A 115 -27.47 7.81 -32.91
CA LYS A 115 -27.87 7.08 -34.12
C LYS A 115 -29.36 7.15 -34.42
N TYR A 116 -30.23 6.97 -33.42
CA TYR A 116 -31.67 6.79 -33.63
C TYR A 116 -32.49 8.05 -33.34
N THR A 117 -32.08 8.90 -32.39
CA THR A 117 -32.86 10.07 -31.95
C THR A 117 -31.98 11.31 -31.69
N PRO A 118 -31.26 11.85 -32.70
CA PRO A 118 -30.32 12.97 -32.49
C PRO A 118 -31.00 14.29 -32.11
N LYS A 119 -32.31 14.44 -32.34
CA LYS A 119 -33.07 15.67 -32.06
C LYS A 119 -33.56 15.78 -30.61
N CYS A 120 -33.47 14.72 -29.80
CA CYS A 120 -33.95 14.72 -28.42
C CYS A 120 -32.94 15.32 -27.43
N LEU A 121 -31.66 15.39 -27.80
CA LEU A 121 -30.68 16.14 -27.02
C LEU A 121 -30.88 17.64 -27.28
N PRO A 122 -30.96 18.48 -26.21
CA PRO A 122 -31.00 19.91 -26.39
C PRO A 122 -29.76 20.35 -27.18
N ARG A 123 -29.99 21.07 -28.30
CA ARG A 123 -28.98 21.42 -29.34
C ARG A 123 -27.80 22.28 -28.84
N ASN A 124 -27.82 22.74 -27.58
CA ASN A 124 -26.79 23.55 -26.93
C ASN A 124 -25.74 22.65 -26.22
N ASN A 125 -24.98 23.17 -25.24
CA ASN A 125 -23.80 22.54 -24.59
C ASN A 125 -23.96 21.11 -23.99
N HIS A 126 -25.15 20.51 -24.01
CA HIS A 126 -25.44 19.23 -23.35
C HIS A 126 -24.81 17.97 -23.99
N PRO A 127 -24.68 17.80 -25.33
CA PRO A 127 -24.03 16.62 -25.91
C PRO A 127 -22.55 16.54 -25.54
N TRP A 128 -21.85 17.68 -25.62
CA TRP A 128 -20.44 17.80 -25.25
C TRP A 128 -20.22 17.51 -23.77
N PHE A 129 -21.11 18.00 -22.90
CA PHE A 129 -21.07 17.68 -21.48
C PHE A 129 -21.11 16.17 -21.23
N ILE A 130 -21.99 15.43 -21.92
CA ILE A 130 -22.10 13.98 -21.71
C ILE A 130 -20.87 13.23 -22.24
N VAL A 131 -20.35 13.62 -23.40
CA VAL A 131 -19.12 13.02 -23.96
C VAL A 131 -17.93 13.28 -23.03
N LEU A 132 -17.77 14.52 -22.56
CA LEU A 132 -16.73 14.90 -21.60
C LEU A 132 -16.86 14.08 -20.32
N TRP A 133 -18.08 13.91 -19.81
CA TRP A 133 -18.34 13.11 -18.62
C TRP A 133 -17.93 11.64 -18.79
N ILE A 134 -18.25 11.02 -19.94
CA ILE A 134 -17.83 9.65 -20.26
C ILE A 134 -16.29 9.54 -20.27
N VAL A 135 -15.61 10.50 -20.90
CA VAL A 135 -14.14 10.53 -20.95
C VAL A 135 -13.56 10.63 -19.54
N LEU A 136 -14.09 11.52 -18.70
CA LEU A 136 -13.67 11.63 -17.30
C LEU A 136 -13.90 10.32 -16.52
N CYS A 137 -15.02 9.64 -16.73
CA CYS A 137 -15.29 8.33 -16.11
C CYS A 137 -14.27 7.28 -16.54
N TYR A 138 -13.89 7.22 -17.82
CA TYR A 138 -12.86 6.29 -18.29
C TYR A 138 -11.47 6.61 -17.72
N VAL A 139 -11.08 7.89 -17.69
CA VAL A 139 -9.82 8.32 -17.06
C VAL A 139 -9.80 7.91 -15.59
N TRP A 140 -10.89 8.13 -14.86
CA TRP A 140 -11.01 7.73 -13.46
C TRP A 140 -10.88 6.21 -13.28
N ILE A 141 -11.54 5.40 -14.11
CA ILE A 141 -11.43 3.94 -14.08
C ILE A 141 -9.97 3.49 -14.32
N LEU A 142 -9.28 4.09 -15.28
CA LEU A 142 -7.87 3.76 -15.58
C LEU A 142 -6.95 4.12 -14.41
N LEU A 143 -7.12 5.30 -13.81
CA LEU A 143 -6.36 5.69 -12.62
C LEU A 143 -6.62 4.74 -11.45
N TYR A 144 -7.87 4.37 -11.22
CA TYR A 144 -8.24 3.44 -10.15
C TYR A 144 -7.63 2.05 -10.36
N LEU A 145 -7.67 1.53 -11.59
CA LEU A 145 -7.00 0.27 -11.96
C LEU A 145 -5.49 0.35 -11.72
N PHE A 146 -4.85 1.45 -12.09
CA PHE A 146 -3.42 1.65 -11.84
C PHE A 146 -3.11 1.62 -10.34
N PHE A 147 -3.89 2.29 -9.50
CA PHE A 147 -3.72 2.26 -8.05
C PHE A 147 -3.93 0.85 -7.47
N ILE A 148 -4.94 0.11 -7.92
CA ILE A 148 -5.14 -1.29 -7.49
C ILE A 148 -3.92 -2.14 -7.86
N LEU A 149 -3.44 -2.05 -9.10
CA LEU A 149 -2.28 -2.82 -9.55
C LEU A 149 -1.01 -2.45 -8.78
N LEU A 150 -0.79 -1.16 -8.53
CA LEU A 150 0.33 -0.68 -7.73
C LEU A 150 0.24 -1.24 -6.30
N SER A 151 -0.92 -1.18 -5.66
CA SER A 151 -1.10 -1.69 -4.32
C SER A 151 -0.95 -3.21 -4.24
N LEU A 152 -1.50 -3.97 -5.20
CA LEU A 152 -1.28 -5.41 -5.30
C LEU A 152 0.20 -5.74 -5.53
N TYR A 153 0.90 -4.95 -6.32
CA TYR A 153 2.34 -5.10 -6.54
C TYR A 153 3.14 -4.84 -5.26
N LEU A 154 2.84 -3.76 -4.55
CA LEU A 154 3.49 -3.43 -3.27
C LEU A 154 3.22 -4.50 -2.22
N GLU A 155 2.01 -5.04 -2.16
CA GLU A 155 1.65 -6.10 -1.24
C GLU A 155 2.30 -7.43 -1.60
N TYR A 156 2.30 -7.80 -2.88
CA TYR A 156 3.02 -8.98 -3.37
C TYR A 156 4.50 -8.90 -2.96
N GLN A 157 5.12 -7.75 -3.19
CA GLN A 157 6.49 -7.49 -2.75
C GLN A 157 6.61 -7.64 -1.23
N ALA A 158 5.74 -7.01 -0.44
CA ALA A 158 5.74 -7.12 1.02
C ALA A 158 5.64 -8.57 1.52
N ARG A 159 4.76 -9.39 0.93
CA ARG A 159 4.60 -10.82 1.28
C ARG A 159 5.84 -11.64 0.93
N VAL A 160 6.48 -11.37 -0.20
CA VAL A 160 7.75 -12.02 -0.58
C VAL A 160 8.87 -11.66 0.40
N TYR A 161 8.97 -10.39 0.79
CA TYR A 161 9.96 -9.97 1.79
C TYR A 161 9.69 -10.59 3.16
N GLU A 162 8.43 -10.62 3.61
CA GLU A 162 8.03 -11.27 4.86
C GLU A 162 8.46 -12.74 4.92
N ARG A 163 8.18 -13.52 3.87
CA ARG A 163 8.59 -14.94 3.81
C ARG A 163 10.10 -15.11 3.90
N THR A 164 10.86 -14.19 3.29
CA THR A 164 12.32 -14.25 3.31
C THR A 164 12.91 -13.78 4.64
N LEU A 165 12.23 -12.93 5.39
CA LEU A 165 12.62 -12.57 6.76
C LEU A 165 12.28 -13.68 7.76
N MET A 166 11.12 -14.33 7.59
CA MET A 166 10.69 -15.45 8.44
C MET A 166 11.67 -16.62 8.39
N SER A 167 12.34 -16.89 7.26
CA SER A 167 13.38 -17.92 7.19
C SER A 167 14.63 -17.60 8.03
N MET A 168 14.86 -16.33 8.39
CA MET A 168 15.95 -15.95 9.29
C MET A 168 15.58 -16.08 10.78
N GLN A 169 14.30 -16.18 11.12
CA GLN A 169 13.81 -16.31 12.50
C GLN A 169 14.15 -17.70 13.06
N THR A 170 15.43 -17.91 13.35
CA THR A 170 15.91 -19.08 14.09
C THR A 170 15.43 -18.96 15.53
N ASN A 171 15.14 -20.08 16.22
CA ASN A 171 14.76 -20.09 17.65
C ASN A 171 15.72 -19.24 18.52
N ASP A 172 16.99 -19.16 18.14
CA ASP A 172 18.04 -18.31 18.72
C ASP A 172 17.76 -16.79 18.71
N ILE A 173 17.02 -16.27 17.71
CA ILE A 173 16.62 -14.85 17.67
C ILE A 173 15.52 -14.60 18.71
N PHE A 174 14.54 -15.50 18.78
CA PHE A 174 13.40 -15.36 19.69
C PHE A 174 13.83 -15.46 21.15
N THR A 175 14.75 -16.37 21.47
CA THR A 175 15.30 -16.51 22.84
C THR A 175 16.15 -15.31 23.25
N ARG A 176 16.96 -14.75 22.34
CA ARG A 176 17.89 -13.65 22.66
C ARG A 176 17.25 -12.26 22.67
N TRP A 177 16.21 -12.02 21.87
CA TRP A 177 15.56 -10.70 21.75
C TRP A 177 14.18 -10.64 22.43
N SER A 178 13.84 -11.65 23.23
CA SER A 178 12.70 -11.72 24.16
C SER A 178 11.51 -10.80 23.82
N GLY A 179 10.57 -11.25 22.99
CA GLY A 179 9.19 -10.74 22.91
C GLY A 179 8.92 -9.26 22.59
N ASN A 180 9.94 -8.40 22.49
CA ASN A 180 9.79 -6.94 22.42
C ASN A 180 10.09 -6.35 21.04
N ILE A 181 10.52 -7.15 20.07
CA ILE A 181 10.78 -6.70 18.70
C ILE A 181 9.76 -7.35 17.78
N ASP A 182 8.73 -6.58 17.41
CA ASP A 182 7.94 -6.90 16.24
C ASP A 182 8.80 -6.55 15.03
N MET A 183 9.58 -7.54 14.57
CA MET A 183 10.54 -7.39 13.48
C MET A 183 9.87 -6.83 12.21
N MET A 184 8.56 -7.05 12.03
CA MET A 184 7.81 -6.45 10.92
C MET A 184 7.47 -4.98 11.13
N ARG A 185 7.28 -4.54 12.37
CA ARG A 185 6.98 -3.15 12.71
C ARG A 185 8.24 -2.29 12.76
N ASP A 186 9.33 -2.84 13.31
CA ASP A 186 10.61 -2.13 13.46
C ASP A 186 11.52 -2.27 12.23
N TYR A 187 11.38 -3.36 11.46
CA TYR A 187 12.19 -3.62 10.26
C TYR A 187 11.38 -3.67 8.96
N GLY A 188 10.06 -3.49 9.04
CA GLY A 188 9.22 -3.31 7.87
C GLY A 188 9.48 -1.98 7.19
N ILE A 189 9.59 -2.03 5.85
CA ILE A 189 9.71 -0.88 4.95
C ILE A 189 11.10 -0.18 5.01
N PHE A 190 12.21 -0.92 4.83
CA PHE A 190 13.46 -0.29 4.40
C PHE A 190 13.44 -0.04 2.89
N ILE A 191 12.78 1.05 2.51
CA ILE A 191 12.86 1.67 1.17
C ILE A 191 14.27 2.23 0.88
N TYR A 192 15.15 2.32 1.88
CA TYR A 192 16.57 2.63 1.68
C TYR A 192 17.45 1.38 1.83
N ARG A 193 17.60 0.61 0.76
CA ARG A 193 18.57 -0.51 0.70
C ARG A 193 20.01 0.02 0.79
N LYS A 194 20.62 -0.06 1.98
CA LYS A 194 22.08 0.06 2.21
C LYS A 194 22.72 -1.24 2.76
N GLY A 195 21.93 -2.31 2.92
CA GLY A 195 22.36 -3.61 3.46
C GLY A 195 22.63 -4.70 2.41
N LEU A 196 23.04 -5.88 2.86
CA LEU A 196 23.26 -7.07 2.02
C LEU A 196 21.93 -7.78 1.70
N ARG A 197 21.89 -8.50 0.56
CA ARG A 197 20.79 -9.42 0.26
C ARG A 197 20.87 -10.64 1.17
N LEU A 198 19.73 -11.21 1.50
CA LEU A 198 19.59 -12.36 2.41
C LEU A 198 20.43 -13.57 1.96
N LYS A 199 20.41 -13.89 0.66
CA LYS A 199 21.28 -14.93 0.07
C LYS A 199 22.77 -14.66 0.28
N GLN A 200 23.20 -13.40 0.25
CA GLN A 200 24.60 -13.03 0.50
C GLN A 200 24.94 -13.21 1.98
N ILE A 201 24.04 -12.83 2.89
CA ILE A 201 24.21 -13.03 4.34
C ILE A 201 24.31 -14.53 4.68
N GLU A 202 23.46 -15.37 4.10
CA GLU A 202 23.51 -16.83 4.29
C GLU A 202 24.84 -17.43 3.80
N SER A 203 25.41 -16.89 2.72
CA SER A 203 26.70 -17.35 2.19
C SER A 203 27.91 -16.96 3.02
N LEU A 204 27.77 -16.04 3.98
CA LEU A 204 28.89 -15.63 4.84
C LEU A 204 29.33 -16.82 5.72
N PRO A 205 30.62 -16.92 6.07
CA PRO A 205 31.10 -17.95 6.98
C PRO A 205 30.54 -17.77 8.39
N TYR A 206 30.30 -18.88 9.09
CA TYR A 206 29.95 -18.92 10.51
C TYR A 206 30.62 -20.13 11.15
N HIS A 207 30.78 -20.11 12.47
CA HIS A 207 31.33 -21.23 13.22
C HIS A 207 30.71 -21.31 14.62
N TYR A 208 30.89 -22.46 15.26
CA TYR A 208 30.46 -22.69 16.64
C TYR A 208 31.62 -22.44 17.61
N ILE A 209 31.34 -21.77 18.73
CA ILE A 209 32.34 -21.53 19.76
C ILE A 209 32.70 -22.84 20.43
N LYS A 210 33.98 -23.23 20.34
CA LYS A 210 34.51 -24.43 20.99
C LYS A 210 35.09 -24.15 22.37
N ASN A 211 35.73 -22.98 22.55
CA ASN A 211 36.30 -22.52 23.80
C ASN A 211 36.01 -21.02 23.95
N VAL A 212 35.58 -20.60 25.14
CA VAL A 212 35.33 -19.19 25.45
C VAL A 212 36.66 -18.54 25.83
N ARG A 213 37.09 -17.52 25.08
CA ARG A 213 38.18 -16.63 25.53
C ARG A 213 37.60 -15.72 26.61
N THR A 214 38.33 -15.54 27.71
CA THR A 214 37.94 -14.63 28.79
C THR A 214 37.64 -13.23 28.22
N GLU A 215 36.46 -12.70 28.54
CA GLU A 215 35.97 -11.32 28.24
C GLU A 215 35.42 -11.02 26.83
N SER A 216 35.25 -11.99 25.94
CA SER A 216 34.60 -11.72 24.65
C SER A 216 33.06 -11.63 24.80
N LYS A 217 32.47 -10.47 24.44
CA LYS A 217 31.01 -10.24 24.41
C LYS A 217 30.52 -9.86 23.02
N CYS A 218 29.26 -10.13 22.71
CA CYS A 218 28.65 -9.60 21.50
C CYS A 218 28.21 -8.14 21.73
N SER A 219 28.75 -7.18 20.97
CA SER A 219 28.42 -5.76 21.13
C SER A 219 27.01 -5.37 20.66
N ILE A 220 26.26 -6.30 20.06
CA ILE A 220 24.87 -6.06 19.61
C ILE A 220 23.87 -6.38 20.72
N CYS A 221 23.95 -7.58 21.32
CA CYS A 221 23.05 -8.00 22.39
C CYS A 221 23.66 -7.80 23.79
N LEU A 222 24.92 -7.39 23.87
CA LEU A 222 25.70 -7.17 25.11
C LEU A 222 25.89 -8.41 26.00
N ASN A 223 25.49 -9.59 25.51
CA ASN A 223 25.67 -10.86 26.20
C ASN A 223 27.04 -11.49 25.95
N ASP A 224 27.54 -12.22 26.94
CA ASP A 224 28.76 -13.01 26.86
C ASP A 224 28.58 -14.17 25.87
N PHE A 225 29.68 -14.54 25.20
CA PHE A 225 29.68 -15.71 24.33
C PHE A 225 29.74 -17.02 25.12
N GLN A 226 28.96 -18.02 24.71
CA GLN A 226 28.91 -19.35 25.33
C GLN A 226 29.37 -20.45 24.37
N VAL A 227 29.88 -21.55 24.93
CA VAL A 227 30.26 -22.74 24.15
C VAL A 227 29.04 -23.31 23.43
N GLY A 228 29.21 -23.66 22.16
CA GLY A 228 28.13 -24.18 21.32
C GLY A 228 27.27 -23.11 20.64
N GLU A 229 27.53 -21.83 20.87
CA GLU A 229 26.81 -20.75 20.16
C GLU A 229 27.33 -20.53 18.73
N CYS A 230 26.41 -20.25 17.81
CA CYS A 230 26.71 -19.83 16.44
C CYS A 230 27.19 -18.39 16.40
N VAL A 231 28.42 -18.16 15.93
CA VAL A 231 28.99 -16.83 15.72
C VAL A 231 29.49 -16.62 14.30
N ARG A 232 29.59 -15.36 13.91
CA ARG A 232 30.30 -14.93 12.70
C ARG A 232 31.43 -13.99 13.07
N THR A 233 32.59 -14.26 12.49
CA THR A 233 33.74 -13.34 12.51
C THR A 233 33.88 -12.71 11.14
N LEU A 234 33.80 -11.37 11.09
CA LEU A 234 33.90 -10.63 9.84
C LEU A 234 35.33 -10.67 9.32
N LEU A 235 35.53 -11.15 8.09
CA LEU A 235 36.87 -11.45 7.54
C LEU A 235 37.79 -10.22 7.47
N LEU A 236 37.26 -9.03 7.21
CA LEU A 236 38.07 -7.81 7.01
C LEU A 236 38.52 -7.15 8.32
N CYS A 237 37.74 -7.28 9.40
CA CYS A 237 38.00 -6.57 10.65
C CYS A 237 38.12 -7.49 11.87
N SER A 238 37.92 -8.80 11.71
CA SER A 238 37.97 -9.82 12.75
C SER A 238 37.00 -9.64 13.94
N HIS A 239 36.06 -8.70 13.85
CA HIS A 239 35.01 -8.53 14.86
C HIS A 239 34.04 -9.73 14.83
N THR A 240 33.71 -10.23 16.02
CA THR A 240 32.89 -11.43 16.20
C THR A 240 31.56 -11.08 16.86
N PHE A 241 30.49 -11.66 16.33
CA PHE A 241 29.12 -11.43 16.79
C PHE A 241 28.33 -12.73 16.75
N HIS A 242 27.25 -12.86 17.53
CA HIS A 242 26.29 -13.95 17.32
C HIS A 242 25.74 -13.88 15.91
N LYS A 243 25.65 -15.04 15.24
CA LYS A 243 25.09 -15.14 13.89
C LYS A 243 23.72 -14.45 13.80
N SER A 244 22.85 -14.74 14.77
CA SER A 244 21.51 -14.15 14.89
C SER A 244 21.52 -12.62 15.00
N CYS A 245 22.50 -12.05 15.69
CA CYS A 245 22.57 -10.61 15.94
C CYS A 245 23.14 -9.84 14.74
N ILE A 246 24.22 -10.35 14.13
CA ILE A 246 24.84 -9.68 12.99
C ILE A 246 24.05 -9.88 11.69
N ASP A 247 23.40 -11.05 11.49
CA ASP A 247 22.56 -11.28 10.31
C ASP A 247 21.48 -10.18 10.21
N LEU A 248 20.86 -9.83 11.34
CA LEU A 248 19.85 -8.78 11.42
C LEU A 248 20.38 -7.37 11.12
N TRP A 249 21.57 -7.06 11.63
CA TRP A 249 22.25 -5.80 11.31
C TRP A 249 22.58 -5.68 9.81
N LEU A 250 23.04 -6.77 9.19
CA LEU A 250 23.48 -6.78 7.80
C LEU A 250 22.34 -6.60 6.78
N VAL A 251 21.10 -6.88 7.18
CA VAL A 251 19.91 -6.54 6.39
C VAL A 251 19.78 -5.01 6.23
N ARG A 252 20.19 -4.24 7.24
CA ARG A 252 20.13 -2.76 7.24
C ARG A 252 21.39 -2.10 6.70
N SER A 253 22.56 -2.63 7.04
CA SER A 253 23.84 -2.01 6.69
C SER A 253 24.89 -3.04 6.31
N ALA A 254 25.53 -2.83 5.16
CA ALA A 254 26.62 -3.66 4.65
C ALA A 254 27.98 -3.41 5.33
N THR A 255 27.98 -3.01 6.61
CA THR A 255 29.18 -2.61 7.34
C THR A 255 29.22 -3.21 8.73
N CYS A 256 30.42 -3.34 9.29
CA CYS A 256 30.63 -3.79 10.66
C CYS A 256 30.04 -2.79 11.68
N PRO A 257 29.24 -3.22 12.67
CA PRO A 257 28.73 -2.34 13.72
C PRO A 257 29.81 -1.56 14.47
N ASN A 258 30.94 -2.22 14.75
CA ASN A 258 32.02 -1.70 15.59
C ASN A 258 32.94 -0.71 14.85
N CYS A 259 33.35 -1.04 13.61
CA CYS A 259 34.38 -0.27 12.90
C CYS A 259 33.95 0.28 11.54
N LYS A 260 32.68 0.06 11.14
CA LYS A 260 32.10 0.49 9.86
C LYS A 260 32.82 -0.02 8.60
N SER A 261 33.78 -0.94 8.73
CA SER A 261 34.40 -1.62 7.59
C SER A 261 33.34 -2.39 6.78
N PRO A 262 33.43 -2.43 5.45
CA PRO A 262 32.50 -3.17 4.61
C PRO A 262 32.58 -4.68 4.88
N ILE A 263 31.56 -5.43 4.46
CA ILE A 263 31.56 -6.90 4.53
C ILE A 263 32.10 -7.47 3.22
N ALA A 264 33.20 -8.24 3.28
CA ALA A 264 33.66 -9.04 2.16
C ALA A 264 33.00 -10.43 2.21
N SER A 265 32.11 -10.72 1.26
CA SER A 265 31.79 -12.12 0.91
C SER A 265 32.88 -12.63 -0.02
N GLN A 266 33.40 -13.85 0.21
CA GLN A 266 34.41 -14.47 -0.66
C GLN A 266 33.99 -14.33 -2.14
N GLY A 267 34.70 -13.48 -2.90
CA GLY A 267 34.53 -13.30 -4.34
C GLY A 267 33.80 -12.03 -4.83
N VAL A 268 33.22 -11.19 -3.98
CA VAL A 268 32.63 -9.90 -4.44
C VAL A 268 32.89 -8.80 -3.42
N PHE A 269 33.71 -7.81 -3.79
CA PHE A 269 33.70 -6.50 -3.14
C PHE A 269 32.33 -5.88 -3.42
N VAL A 270 31.48 -5.81 -2.40
CA VAL A 270 30.24 -5.03 -2.49
C VAL A 270 30.64 -3.57 -2.39
N ASN A 271 30.85 -2.91 -3.54
CA ASN A 271 30.92 -1.46 -3.57
C ASN A 271 29.54 -0.92 -3.17
N VAL A 272 29.50 -0.31 -1.98
CA VAL A 272 28.35 0.39 -1.41
C VAL A 272 28.09 1.68 -2.17
#